data_AF-A0A847CVR5-F1
#
_entry.id   AF-A0A847CVR5-F1
#
_cell.length_a   1.000
_cell.length_b   1.000
_cell.length_c   1.000
_cell.angle_alpha   90.00
_cell.angle_beta   90.00
_cell.angle_gamma   90.00
#
_symmetry.space_group_name_H-M   'P 1'
#
loop_
_entity.id
_entity.type
_entity.pdbx_description
1 polymer ?
#
loop_
_entity_poly.entity_id
_entity_poly.type
_entity_poly.pdbx_seq_one_letter_code
_entity_poly.pdbx_strand_id
1 'polypeptide(L)'
;NTTNGRIVINDVDASDIDIHTTNGTIVVNEIKDNVRDINTSTNNGNITISIKDVFKPVKAKVKNHFKDIDTNNFADSIFANFVTEDGAMIAYSDGYNENADRLDIEASTYNGTININ
;
A
#
# COMPACT_ATOMS: atom_id res chain seq x y z
N ASN A 1 2.57 -12.72 -9.82
CA ASN A 1 2.76 -12.18 -11.19
C ASN A 1 1.67 -12.65 -12.12
N THR A 2 0.88 -11.72 -12.66
CA THR A 2 -0.10 -12.01 -13.72
C THR A 2 -0.05 -10.91 -14.78
N THR A 3 -0.46 -11.15 -16.01
CA THR A 3 -0.58 -10.05 -17.00
C THR A 3 -1.95 -9.39 -16.93
N ASN A 4 -3.02 -10.18 -16.77
CA ASN A 4 -4.41 -9.70 -16.86
C ASN A 4 -5.30 -10.17 -15.69
N GLY A 5 -4.75 -10.94 -14.75
CA GLY A 5 -5.53 -11.56 -13.69
C GLY A 5 -5.69 -10.64 -12.48
N ARG A 6 -6.91 -10.53 -11.96
CA ARG A 6 -7.14 -9.96 -10.62
C ARG A 6 -6.44 -10.82 -9.57
N ILE A 7 -5.64 -10.19 -8.71
CA ILE A 7 -4.97 -10.84 -7.58
C ILE A 7 -5.69 -10.38 -6.32
N VAL A 8 -6.13 -11.34 -5.51
CA VAL A 8 -6.69 -11.07 -4.18
C VAL A 8 -5.91 -11.92 -3.19
N ILE A 9 -5.38 -11.28 -2.16
CA ILE A 9 -4.78 -11.95 -1.01
C ILE A 9 -5.52 -11.52 0.24
N ASN A 10 -5.95 -12.49 1.04
CA ASN A 10 -6.67 -12.29 2.30
C ASN A 10 -6.01 -13.17 3.38
N ASP A 11 -6.14 -12.76 4.64
CA ASP A 11 -5.65 -13.46 5.84
C ASP A 11 -4.17 -13.84 5.73
N VAL A 12 -3.32 -12.83 5.53
CA VAL A 12 -1.90 -13.06 5.25
C VAL A 12 -1.07 -13.08 6.51
N ASP A 13 -0.42 -14.23 6.72
CA ASP A 13 0.57 -14.48 7.75
C ASP A 13 1.94 -14.65 7.09
N ALA A 14 2.60 -13.54 6.79
CA ALA A 14 3.88 -13.50 6.10
C ALA A 14 4.77 -12.41 6.70
N SER A 15 6.08 -12.44 6.45
CA SER A 15 6.95 -11.29 6.71
C SER A 15 6.87 -10.27 5.57
N ASP A 16 6.89 -10.76 4.33
CA ASP A 16 7.04 -9.95 3.13
C ASP A 16 6.02 -10.38 2.07
N ILE A 17 5.40 -9.41 1.40
CA ILE A 17 4.40 -9.63 0.36
C ILE A 17 4.79 -8.85 -0.90
N ASP A 18 5.16 -9.57 -1.96
CA ASP A 18 5.46 -9.00 -3.28
C ASP A 18 4.40 -9.38 -4.33
N ILE A 19 3.69 -8.39 -4.89
CA ILE A 19 2.62 -8.62 -5.86
C ILE A 19 2.77 -7.72 -7.09
N HIS A 20 2.91 -8.34 -8.26
CA HIS A 20 2.97 -7.60 -9.52
C HIS A 20 1.95 -8.11 -10.53
N THR A 21 1.36 -7.17 -11.25
CA THR A 21 0.57 -7.47 -12.45
C THR A 21 0.72 -6.37 -13.51
N THR A 22 0.28 -6.60 -14.74
CA THR A 22 0.31 -5.55 -15.78
C THR A 22 -1.03 -4.82 -15.86
N ASN A 23 -2.14 -5.56 -15.94
CA ASN A 23 -3.48 -5.02 -16.12
C ASN A 23 -4.45 -5.44 -15.01
N GLY A 24 -4.02 -6.35 -14.14
CA GLY A 24 -4.84 -6.88 -13.05
C GLY A 24 -5.05 -5.87 -11.94
N THR A 25 -6.22 -5.96 -11.30
CA THR A 25 -6.45 -5.32 -10.00
C THR A 25 -5.78 -6.13 -8.90
N ILE A 26 -5.14 -5.46 -7.95
CA ILE A 26 -4.56 -6.06 -6.74
C ILE A 26 -5.43 -5.65 -5.55
N VAL A 27 -5.81 -6.63 -4.74
CA VAL A 27 -6.50 -6.39 -3.45
C VAL A 27 -5.76 -7.16 -2.36
N VAL A 28 -5.35 -6.47 -1.31
CA VAL A 28 -4.75 -7.05 -0.11
C VAL A 28 -5.63 -6.69 1.08
N ASN A 29 -6.14 -7.68 1.80
CA ASN A 29 -6.96 -7.47 3.00
C ASN A 29 -6.50 -8.38 4.15
N GLU A 30 -6.94 -8.05 5.37
CA GLU A 30 -6.77 -8.91 6.56
C GLU A 30 -5.29 -9.27 6.77
N ILE A 31 -4.45 -8.24 6.82
CA ILE A 31 -3.01 -8.35 7.02
C ILE A 31 -2.75 -8.59 8.51
N LYS A 32 -1.97 -9.62 8.86
CA LYS A 32 -1.60 -9.86 10.26
C LYS A 32 -0.43 -8.98 10.71
N ASP A 33 -0.33 -8.76 12.02
CA ASP A 33 0.70 -7.92 12.65
C ASP A 33 2.15 -8.33 12.34
N ASN A 34 2.41 -9.56 11.91
CA ASN A 34 3.76 -10.02 11.58
C ASN A 34 4.26 -9.57 10.19
N VAL A 35 3.38 -9.04 9.34
CA VAL A 35 3.74 -8.52 8.01
C VAL A 35 4.51 -7.22 8.15
N ARG A 36 5.73 -7.18 7.63
CA ARG A 36 6.62 -6.01 7.69
C ARG A 36 6.65 -5.23 6.39
N ASP A 37 6.57 -5.92 5.26
CA ASP A 37 6.76 -5.30 3.96
C ASP A 37 5.67 -5.74 2.98
N ILE A 38 5.05 -4.76 2.31
CA ILE A 38 4.08 -4.97 1.25
C ILE A 38 4.48 -4.15 0.04
N ASN A 39 4.91 -4.82 -1.02
CA ASN A 39 5.26 -4.19 -2.28
C ASN A 39 4.28 -4.63 -3.37
N THR A 40 3.55 -3.67 -3.92
CA THR A 40 2.52 -3.93 -4.94
C THR A 40 2.68 -3.01 -6.14
N SER A 41 2.57 -3.59 -7.34
CA SER A 41 2.57 -2.78 -8.57
C SER A 41 1.69 -3.31 -9.68
N THR A 42 1.09 -2.38 -10.41
CA THR A 42 0.32 -2.67 -11.63
C THR A 42 0.39 -1.53 -12.63
N ASN A 43 0.51 -1.81 -13.92
CA ASN A 43 0.56 -0.71 -14.90
C ASN A 43 -0.81 -0.07 -15.07
N ASN A 44 -1.86 -0.86 -15.24
CA ASN A 44 -3.18 -0.35 -15.63
C ASN A 44 -4.31 -0.70 -14.65
N GLY A 45 -4.06 -1.57 -13.68
CA GLY A 45 -5.07 -1.98 -12.71
C GLY A 45 -5.13 -1.08 -11.48
N ASN A 46 -6.13 -1.29 -10.64
CA ASN A 46 -6.22 -0.61 -9.35
C ASN A 46 -5.53 -1.42 -8.26
N ILE A 47 -5.06 -0.73 -7.21
CA ILE A 47 -4.51 -1.34 -6.00
C ILE A 47 -5.39 -0.91 -4.83
N THR A 48 -5.76 -1.87 -3.99
CA THR A 48 -6.43 -1.59 -2.70
C THR A 48 -5.77 -2.42 -1.62
N ILE A 49 -5.35 -1.77 -0.54
CA ILE A 49 -4.71 -2.41 0.62
C ILE A 49 -5.52 -2.01 1.85
N SER A 50 -5.99 -2.99 2.62
CA SER A 50 -6.69 -2.75 3.88
C SER A 50 -5.82 -3.10 5.08
N ILE A 51 -5.57 -2.14 5.96
CA ILE A 51 -4.67 -2.23 7.13
C ILE A 51 -5.42 -2.34 8.46
N LYS A 52 -6.67 -2.82 8.39
CA LYS A 52 -7.49 -3.06 9.57
C LYS A 52 -6.78 -4.00 10.55
N ASP A 53 -6.81 -3.64 11.83
CA ASP A 53 -6.24 -4.41 12.95
C ASP A 53 -4.71 -4.53 12.94
N VAL A 54 -4.00 -3.57 12.30
CA VAL A 54 -2.54 -3.42 12.41
C VAL A 54 -2.21 -2.48 13.59
N PHE A 55 -1.53 -2.98 14.62
CA PHE A 55 -1.27 -2.24 15.87
C PHE A 55 0.15 -1.65 15.99
N LYS A 56 0.86 -1.57 14.87
CA LYS A 56 2.24 -1.06 14.81
C LYS A 56 2.36 0.14 13.88
N PRO A 57 3.43 0.94 13.98
CA PRO A 57 3.67 2.04 13.06
C PRO A 57 3.58 1.63 11.60
N VAL A 58 2.96 2.47 10.78
CA VAL A 58 2.79 2.24 9.34
C VAL A 58 3.41 3.38 8.55
N LYS A 59 4.22 3.05 7.54
CA LYS A 59 4.62 3.95 6.47
C LYS A 59 4.05 3.44 5.17
N ALA A 60 3.35 4.31 4.44
CA ALA A 60 2.75 3.96 3.18
C ALA A 60 3.18 4.93 2.09
N LYS A 61 3.85 4.42 1.05
CA LYS A 61 4.31 5.17 -0.11
C LYS A 61 3.49 4.78 -1.33
N VAL A 62 2.85 5.77 -1.94
CA VAL A 62 1.98 5.61 -3.11
C VAL A 62 2.56 6.39 -4.27
N LYS A 63 2.69 5.75 -5.43
CA LYS A 63 3.17 6.40 -6.67
C LYS A 63 2.24 6.12 -7.85
N ASN A 64 1.88 7.17 -8.58
CA ASN A 64 1.08 7.10 -9.79
C ASN A 64 1.76 7.94 -10.88
N HIS A 65 1.95 7.36 -12.07
CA HIS A 65 2.68 8.04 -13.13
C HIS A 65 1.83 9.02 -13.95
N PHE A 66 0.51 8.80 -14.05
CA PHE A 66 -0.38 9.61 -14.89
C PHE A 66 -1.49 10.34 -14.13
N LYS A 67 -1.70 10.04 -12.85
CA LYS A 67 -2.67 10.73 -11.99
C LYS A 67 -1.98 11.35 -10.79
N ASP A 68 -2.51 12.48 -10.34
CA ASP A 68 -2.10 13.07 -9.07
C ASP A 68 -2.46 12.14 -7.91
N ILE A 69 -1.64 12.21 -6.87
CA ILE A 69 -1.85 11.50 -5.60
C ILE A 69 -2.07 12.56 -4.53
N ASP A 70 -3.09 12.34 -3.73
CA ASP A 70 -3.40 13.20 -2.60
C ASP A 70 -3.71 12.36 -1.34
N THR A 71 -4.07 13.05 -0.27
CA THR A 71 -4.37 12.41 1.01
C THR A 71 -5.60 11.49 0.95
N ASN A 72 -6.50 11.63 -0.04
CA ASN A 72 -7.67 10.77 -0.19
C ASN A 72 -7.29 9.35 -0.64
N ASN A 73 -6.06 9.15 -1.13
CA ASN A 73 -5.52 7.81 -1.39
C ASN A 73 -5.27 7.03 -0.07
N PHE A 74 -5.31 7.70 1.07
CA PHE A 74 -5.11 7.15 2.41
C PHE A 74 -6.37 7.39 3.23
N ALA A 75 -7.34 6.49 3.12
CA ALA A 75 -8.64 6.67 3.78
C ALA A 75 -8.62 6.24 5.26
N ASP A 76 -7.56 5.56 5.71
CA ASP A 76 -7.45 5.13 7.10
C ASP A 76 -7.09 6.30 8.03
N SER A 77 -7.83 6.40 9.13
CA SER A 77 -7.62 7.36 10.22
C SER A 77 -6.27 7.24 10.94
N ILE A 78 -5.53 6.14 10.75
CA ILE A 78 -4.22 5.99 11.40
C ILE A 78 -3.17 6.97 10.86
N PHE A 79 -3.31 7.47 9.62
CA PHE A 79 -2.33 8.35 9.00
C PHE A 79 -2.45 9.78 9.51
N ALA A 80 -1.35 10.32 10.04
CA ALA A 80 -1.31 11.64 10.65
C ALA A 80 -0.41 12.63 9.91
N ASN A 81 0.61 12.13 9.18
CA ASN A 81 1.59 12.97 8.49
C ASN A 81 1.74 12.55 7.04
N PHE A 82 1.81 13.52 6.12
CA PHE A 82 1.91 13.31 4.69
C PHE A 82 3.05 14.14 4.10
N VAL A 83 3.86 13.51 3.25
CA VAL A 83 4.99 14.14 2.56
C VAL A 83 4.94 13.76 1.09
N THR A 84 5.25 14.70 0.20
CA THR A 84 5.44 14.41 -1.22
C THR A 84 6.92 14.41 -1.54
N GLU A 85 7.44 13.30 -2.07
CA GLU A 85 8.84 13.12 -2.44
C GLU A 85 8.93 12.29 -3.73
N ASP A 86 9.74 12.72 -4.71
CA ASP A 86 9.98 12.01 -5.97
C ASP A 86 8.73 11.57 -6.76
N GLY A 87 7.70 12.42 -6.73
CA GLY A 87 6.41 12.16 -7.39
C GLY A 87 5.60 11.03 -6.73
N ALA A 88 5.93 10.68 -5.49
CA ALA A 88 5.16 9.80 -4.62
C ALA A 88 4.63 10.59 -3.43
N MET A 89 3.48 10.17 -2.90
CA MET A 89 3.01 10.59 -1.59
C MET A 89 3.38 9.52 -0.58
N ILE A 90 3.89 9.95 0.57
CA ILE A 90 4.26 9.12 1.69
C ILE A 90 3.40 9.54 2.88
N ALA A 91 2.64 8.60 3.42
CA ALA A 91 1.86 8.76 4.63
C ALA A 91 2.50 7.98 5.79
N TYR A 92 2.49 8.59 6.98
CA TYR A 92 2.99 7.99 8.20
C TYR A 92 1.87 7.92 9.23
N SER A 93 1.77 6.78 9.91
CA SER A 93 0.86 6.65 11.04
C SER A 93 1.21 7.62 12.16
N ASP A 94 0.26 7.91 13.05
CA ASP A 94 0.59 8.60 14.30
C ASP A 94 1.65 7.83 15.09
N GLY A 95 2.56 8.55 15.75
CA GLY A 95 3.67 7.97 16.50
C GLY A 95 4.69 7.19 15.67
N TYR A 96 4.74 7.36 14.33
CA TYR A 96 5.68 6.65 13.47
C TYR A 96 7.15 6.81 13.93
N ASN A 97 7.86 5.68 14.00
CA ASN A 97 9.27 5.61 14.37
C ASN A 97 10.01 4.65 13.44
N GLU A 98 11.05 5.15 12.77
CA GLU A 98 11.91 4.40 11.84
C GLU A 98 12.76 3.29 12.49
N ASN A 99 12.78 3.22 13.82
CA ASN A 99 13.52 2.20 14.57
C ASN A 99 12.60 1.18 15.27
N ALA A 100 11.27 1.32 15.13
CA ALA A 100 10.30 0.39 15.69
C ALA A 100 10.03 -0.79 14.74
N ASP A 101 9.47 -1.88 15.27
CA ASP A 101 8.82 -2.91 14.44
C ASP A 101 7.59 -2.27 13.77
N ARG A 102 7.56 -2.28 12.44
CA ARG A 102 6.64 -1.47 11.65
C ARG A 102 6.15 -2.23 10.41
N LEU A 103 5.19 -1.62 9.72
CA LEU A 103 4.71 -2.04 8.41
C LEU A 103 5.11 -0.97 7.38
N ASP A 104 5.91 -1.35 6.40
CA ASP A 104 6.26 -0.55 5.23
C ASP A 104 5.42 -1.03 4.03
N ILE A 105 4.68 -0.11 3.41
CA ILE A 105 3.85 -0.36 2.24
C ILE A 105 4.36 0.49 1.08
N GLU A 106 4.67 -0.14 -0.05
CA GLU A 106 4.94 0.54 -1.31
C GLU A 106 3.93 0.06 -2.37
N ALA A 107 3.17 1.01 -2.92
CA ALA A 107 2.18 0.74 -3.94
C ALA A 107 2.43 1.66 -5.14
N SER A 108 2.49 1.09 -6.34
CA SER A 108 2.73 1.86 -7.56
C SER A 108 1.84 1.48 -8.73
N THR A 109 1.39 2.48 -9.48
CA THR A 109 0.68 2.25 -10.73
C THR A 109 1.02 3.28 -11.79
N TYR A 110 0.80 2.94 -13.07
CA TYR A 110 0.91 3.93 -14.14
C TYR A 110 -0.42 4.64 -14.35
N ASN A 111 -1.50 3.90 -14.56
CA ASN A 111 -2.80 4.44 -14.99
C ASN A 111 -3.95 4.14 -14.01
N GLY A 112 -3.71 3.27 -13.02
CA GLY A 112 -4.70 2.83 -12.05
C GLY A 112 -5.06 3.88 -11.00
N THR A 113 -5.78 3.44 -9.99
CA THR A 113 -5.94 4.14 -8.71
C THR A 113 -5.35 3.30 -7.59
N ILE A 114 -4.87 3.95 -6.53
CA ILE A 114 -4.35 3.29 -5.34
C ILE A 114 -5.14 3.80 -4.15
N ASN A 115 -5.64 2.89 -3.32
CA ASN A 115 -6.30 3.24 -2.06
C ASN A 115 -5.70 2.39 -0.93
N ILE A 116 -5.34 3.03 0.18
CA ILE A 116 -4.86 2.41 1.41
C ILE A 116 -5.86 2.78 2.51
N ASN A 117 -6.52 1.76 3.07
CA ASN A 117 -7.74 1.91 3.87
C ASN A 117 -7.75 1.12 5.17
#